data_AF-A0A7C7QXU1-F1
#
_entry.id   AF-A0A7C7QXU1-F1
#
_cell.length_a   1.000
_cell.length_b   1.000
_cell.length_c   1.000
_cell.angle_alpha   90.00
_cell.angle_beta   90.00
_cell.angle_gamma   90.00
#
_symmetry.space_group_name_H-M   'P 1'
#
loop_
_entity.id
_entity.type
_entity.pdbx_description
1 polymer ?
#
loop_
_entity_poly.entity_id
_entity_poly.type
_entity_poly.pdbx_seq_one_letter_code
_entity_poly.pdbx_strand_id
1 'polypeptide(L)'
;MAQRFCQWLKERYGSHDNLVRAWGKRAFDSFQHEGFPALGERLDKENILPLGNPWFWDPEQLDGSQAYRRRRLLDTLEFLYELQCAAYSRYVSAVRDAGYTGEIIGSNWQAGRALSHYYNLHSDYRVGPIDRHNYFGGGRGPRFNDATMLRVPGSGMLSVGMQQVVDRAFILSEWVHVFPSPWGVEGPALIGAYGLGLQDWDASFLFQNRDEGTFAGELGKSQWEVMTPQILGVFPAVARMVRRGDVEPSPRLAPRYVHVPSLAQGRIGFEDRVTQSHDVKTFDSDKVPAAALAVARCVIQFTGHDQPTPHFDLTPYRHDGQLVSTTRQLRWTAGQTRHSGFVTIDTPGTNAVVGFAEGRRCELGAATIMPQCPFAAIFLTARDPDGDLATSRDVLLVAMARARNTGMKVFGNRLLRRGGPPIRLEPVRATVRLARSEPATLYLLDHDGRLTSRLRPLADGTFHIDGTRDRTPYYLIRFGRIVAPKR
;
A
#
# COMPACT_ATOMS: atom_id res chain seq x y z
N MET A 1 6.17 17.94 -32.35
CA MET A 1 5.33 16.79 -31.97
C MET A 1 4.43 16.34 -33.11
N ALA A 2 3.61 17.23 -33.68
CA ALA A 2 2.71 16.91 -34.79
C ALA A 2 3.39 16.19 -35.97
N GLN A 3 4.52 16.72 -36.46
CA GLN A 3 5.32 16.09 -37.51
C GLN A 3 5.69 14.62 -37.22
N ARG A 4 6.16 14.32 -36.00
CA ARG A 4 6.52 12.94 -35.60
C ARG A 4 5.30 12.02 -35.57
N PHE A 5 4.16 12.52 -35.08
CA PHE A 5 2.93 11.73 -35.07
C PHE A 5 2.39 11.52 -36.50
N CYS A 6 2.41 12.54 -37.35
CA CYS A 6 2.05 12.40 -38.76
C CYS A 6 2.98 11.43 -39.49
N GLN A 7 4.27 11.42 -39.21
CA GLN A 7 5.20 10.42 -39.75
C GLN A 7 4.82 9.01 -39.31
N TRP A 8 4.60 8.79 -38.01
CA TRP A 8 4.16 7.50 -37.49
C TRP A 8 2.85 7.02 -38.13
N LEU A 9 1.89 7.94 -38.34
CA LEU A 9 0.64 7.65 -39.04
C LEU A 9 0.85 7.35 -40.53
N LYS A 10 1.81 8.02 -41.20
CA LYS A 10 2.21 7.70 -42.59
C LYS A 10 2.80 6.30 -42.67
N GLU A 11 3.65 5.91 -41.72
CA GLU A 11 4.22 4.55 -41.66
C GLU A 11 3.14 3.48 -41.45
N ARG A 12 2.14 3.76 -40.60
CA ARG A 12 1.05 2.82 -40.30
C ARG A 12 -0.01 2.71 -41.40
N TYR A 13 -0.42 3.84 -41.99
CA TYR A 13 -1.56 3.90 -42.91
C TYR A 13 -1.17 4.20 -44.36
N GLY A 14 0.06 4.62 -44.64
CA GLY A 14 0.55 4.96 -45.97
C GLY A 14 0.05 6.31 -46.52
N SER A 15 -1.26 6.55 -46.51
CA SER A 15 -1.89 7.75 -47.10
C SER A 15 -2.95 8.38 -46.20
N HIS A 16 -3.27 9.66 -46.46
CA HIS A 16 -4.32 10.36 -45.72
C HIS A 16 -5.70 9.72 -45.96
N ASP A 17 -5.97 9.20 -47.15
CA ASP A 17 -7.24 8.53 -47.45
C ASP A 17 -7.39 7.22 -46.66
N ASN A 18 -6.31 6.45 -46.51
CA ASN A 18 -6.29 5.27 -45.63
C ASN A 18 -6.53 5.66 -44.17
N LEU A 19 -5.90 6.74 -43.69
CA LEU A 19 -6.11 7.27 -42.35
C LEU A 19 -7.58 7.68 -42.14
N VAL A 20 -8.18 8.40 -43.10
CA VAL A 20 -9.59 8.80 -43.03
C VAL A 20 -10.52 7.58 -43.02
N ARG A 21 -10.21 6.52 -43.78
CA ARG A 21 -10.94 5.25 -43.72
C ARG A 21 -10.84 4.59 -42.33
N ALA A 22 -9.67 4.61 -41.72
CA ALA A 22 -9.44 3.99 -40.42
C ALA A 22 -10.06 4.78 -39.25
N TRP A 23 -9.96 6.11 -39.27
CA TRP A 23 -10.41 6.98 -38.17
C TRP A 23 -11.86 7.44 -38.31
N GLY A 24 -12.37 7.52 -39.53
CA GLY A 24 -13.61 8.22 -39.84
C GLY A 24 -13.42 9.74 -39.87
N LYS A 25 -14.16 10.42 -40.75
CA LYS A 25 -14.03 11.87 -40.96
C LYS A 25 -14.25 12.71 -39.70
N ARG A 26 -15.16 12.27 -38.81
CA ARG A 26 -15.51 12.96 -37.57
C ARG A 26 -14.38 12.96 -36.53
N ALA A 27 -13.38 12.10 -36.69
CA ALA A 27 -12.26 12.04 -35.76
C ALA A 27 -11.21 13.12 -36.02
N PHE A 28 -11.27 13.86 -37.13
CA PHE A 28 -10.37 14.97 -37.44
C PHE A 28 -10.93 16.29 -36.90
N ASP A 29 -10.04 17.17 -36.45
CA ASP A 29 -10.36 18.45 -35.80
C ASP A 29 -11.35 18.28 -34.62
N SER A 30 -11.33 17.11 -33.98
CA SER A 30 -12.38 16.70 -33.03
C SER A 30 -12.14 17.17 -31.59
N PHE A 31 -11.11 17.98 -31.34
CA PHE A 31 -10.69 18.43 -30.01
C PHE A 31 -11.03 19.91 -29.73
N GLN A 32 -11.98 20.48 -30.48
CA GLN A 32 -12.39 21.88 -30.34
C GLN A 32 -12.93 22.21 -28.95
N HIS A 33 -13.73 21.31 -28.37
CA HIS A 33 -14.30 21.51 -27.04
C HIS A 33 -13.26 21.38 -25.92
N GLU A 34 -12.10 20.80 -26.23
CA GLU A 34 -10.92 20.70 -25.38
C GLU A 34 -9.94 21.87 -25.59
N GLY A 35 -10.32 22.88 -26.37
CA GLY A 35 -9.54 24.10 -26.59
C GLY A 35 -8.56 24.04 -27.76
N PHE A 36 -8.65 23.04 -28.64
CA PHE A 36 -7.80 22.93 -29.83
C PHE A 36 -8.52 23.44 -31.08
N PRO A 37 -7.99 24.44 -31.81
CA PRO A 37 -8.67 24.97 -32.99
C PRO A 37 -8.78 23.91 -34.10
N ALA A 38 -9.82 24.01 -34.95
CA ALA A 38 -9.83 23.26 -36.19
C ALA A 38 -8.84 23.87 -37.17
N LEU A 39 -7.87 23.07 -37.61
CA LEU A 39 -6.80 23.49 -38.52
C LEU A 39 -6.89 22.79 -39.88
N GLY A 40 -7.90 21.93 -40.07
CA GLY A 40 -7.98 21.06 -41.24
C GLY A 40 -6.84 20.03 -41.16
N GLU A 41 -6.93 19.17 -40.16
CA GLU A 41 -5.92 18.14 -39.84
C GLU A 41 -5.65 17.20 -41.02
N ARG A 42 -4.39 17.15 -41.48
CA ARG A 42 -3.96 16.30 -42.60
C ARG A 42 -2.52 15.83 -42.46
N LEU A 43 -2.22 14.67 -43.07
CA LEU A 43 -0.87 14.08 -43.03
C LEU A 43 0.16 14.88 -43.84
N ASP A 44 -0.24 15.45 -44.97
CA ASP A 44 0.59 16.28 -45.85
C ASP A 44 0.93 17.64 -45.22
N LYS A 45 0.04 18.18 -44.39
CA LYS A 45 0.25 19.40 -43.60
C LYS A 45 1.03 19.19 -42.31
N GLU A 46 1.25 17.94 -41.90
CA GLU A 46 1.97 17.57 -40.69
C GLU A 46 1.43 18.23 -39.41
N ASN A 47 0.13 18.49 -39.36
CA ASN A 47 -0.54 19.29 -38.32
C ASN A 47 -1.44 18.47 -37.39
N ILE A 48 -1.42 17.14 -37.46
CA ILE A 48 -2.20 16.27 -36.57
C ILE A 48 -1.45 16.10 -35.25
N LEU A 49 -2.09 16.47 -34.13
CA LEU A 49 -1.50 16.32 -32.80
C LEU A 49 -1.94 14.99 -32.14
N PRO A 50 -1.04 14.33 -31.38
CA PRO A 50 -1.35 13.15 -30.57
C PRO A 50 -2.09 13.56 -29.29
N LEU A 51 -3.27 14.16 -29.44
CA LEU A 51 -4.07 14.67 -28.33
C LEU A 51 -4.78 13.53 -27.59
N GLY A 52 -4.61 13.52 -26.28
CA GLY A 52 -5.15 12.50 -25.40
C GLY A 52 -4.96 12.84 -23.93
N ASN A 53 -5.75 12.21 -23.06
CA ASN A 53 -5.57 12.20 -21.62
C ASN A 53 -6.18 10.91 -21.07
N PRO A 54 -5.85 10.50 -19.82
CA PRO A 54 -6.33 9.25 -19.24
C PRO A 54 -7.86 9.03 -19.28
N TRP A 55 -8.66 10.10 -19.19
CA TRP A 55 -10.12 10.00 -19.28
C TRP A 55 -10.58 9.59 -20.69
N PHE A 56 -9.94 10.09 -21.75
CA PHE A 56 -10.29 9.67 -23.13
C PHE A 56 -10.01 8.19 -23.40
N TRP A 57 -9.04 7.59 -22.72
CA TRP A 57 -8.67 6.17 -22.89
C TRP A 57 -9.35 5.23 -21.89
N ASP A 58 -10.20 5.78 -21.04
CA ASP A 58 -11.07 4.99 -20.19
C ASP A 58 -11.99 4.11 -21.08
N PRO A 59 -12.10 2.79 -20.83
CA PRO A 59 -12.96 1.91 -21.61
C PRO A 59 -14.40 2.41 -21.77
N GLU A 60 -15.00 2.96 -20.71
CA GLU A 60 -16.37 3.49 -20.75
C GLU A 60 -16.48 4.71 -21.67
N GLN A 61 -15.44 5.53 -21.73
CA GLN A 61 -15.41 6.68 -22.62
C GLN A 61 -15.17 6.26 -24.07
N LEU A 62 -14.23 5.33 -24.30
CA LEU A 62 -13.93 4.79 -25.63
C LEU A 62 -15.09 3.99 -26.23
N ASP A 63 -15.93 3.36 -25.40
CA ASP A 63 -17.13 2.63 -25.83
C ASP A 63 -18.37 3.54 -25.86
N GLY A 64 -18.33 4.66 -25.11
CA GLY A 64 -19.40 5.66 -25.03
C GLY A 64 -19.08 6.92 -25.82
N SER A 65 -18.88 8.03 -25.09
CA SER A 65 -18.83 9.39 -25.66
C SER A 65 -17.73 9.61 -26.70
N GLN A 66 -16.67 8.78 -26.67
CA GLN A 66 -15.49 8.88 -27.52
C GLN A 66 -15.47 7.85 -28.65
N ALA A 67 -16.49 7.00 -28.78
CA ALA A 67 -16.54 5.92 -29.76
C ALA A 67 -16.26 6.39 -31.20
N TYR A 68 -16.77 7.57 -31.57
CA TYR A 68 -16.59 8.15 -32.91
C TYR A 68 -15.13 8.49 -33.27
N ARG A 69 -14.23 8.59 -32.27
CA ARG A 69 -12.79 8.84 -32.45
C ARG A 69 -11.93 7.74 -31.80
N ARG A 70 -12.49 6.55 -31.55
CA ARG A 70 -11.82 5.44 -30.85
C ARG A 70 -10.48 5.07 -31.49
N ARG A 71 -10.43 4.81 -32.80
CA ARG A 71 -9.19 4.41 -33.49
C ARG A 71 -8.12 5.52 -33.40
N ARG A 72 -8.51 6.79 -33.55
CA ARG A 72 -7.63 7.94 -33.33
C ARG A 72 -7.03 7.91 -31.92
N LEU A 73 -7.86 7.74 -30.90
CA LEU A 73 -7.40 7.72 -29.50
C LEU A 73 -6.46 6.54 -29.21
N LEU A 74 -6.75 5.36 -29.75
CA LEU A 74 -5.88 4.18 -29.61
C LEU A 74 -4.53 4.37 -30.32
N ASP A 75 -4.52 4.94 -31.53
CA ASP A 75 -3.28 5.30 -32.24
C ASP A 75 -2.48 6.36 -31.49
N THR A 76 -3.14 7.39 -30.96
CA THR A 76 -2.49 8.38 -30.10
C THR A 76 -1.84 7.72 -28.88
N LEU A 77 -2.56 6.83 -28.18
CA LEU A 77 -2.06 6.16 -26.99
C LEU A 77 -0.84 5.29 -27.30
N GLU A 78 -0.91 4.51 -28.38
CA GLU A 78 0.19 3.66 -28.86
C GLU A 78 1.43 4.50 -29.21
N PHE A 79 1.25 5.60 -29.95
CA PHE A 79 2.34 6.53 -30.26
C PHE A 79 2.97 7.14 -29.00
N LEU A 80 2.17 7.58 -28.02
CA LEU A 80 2.68 8.15 -26.77
C LEU A 80 3.43 7.11 -25.93
N TYR A 81 2.94 5.87 -25.90
CA TYR A 81 3.61 4.75 -25.26
C TYR A 81 4.97 4.43 -25.91
N GLU A 82 5.03 4.36 -27.25
CA GLU A 82 6.28 4.14 -27.97
C GLU A 82 7.27 5.28 -27.74
N LEU A 83 6.79 6.53 -27.74
CA LEU A 83 7.58 7.71 -27.44
C LEU A 83 8.16 7.66 -26.03
N GLN A 84 7.36 7.28 -25.03
CA GLN A 84 7.79 7.13 -23.64
C GLN A 84 8.85 6.02 -23.51
N CYS A 85 8.62 4.86 -24.15
CA CYS A 85 9.61 3.78 -24.17
C CYS A 85 10.93 4.20 -24.82
N ALA A 86 10.88 4.94 -25.93
CA ALA A 86 12.07 5.45 -26.61
C ALA A 86 12.81 6.48 -25.74
N ALA A 87 12.08 7.35 -25.04
CA ALA A 87 12.65 8.31 -24.11
C ALA A 87 13.36 7.61 -22.93
N TYR A 88 12.69 6.64 -22.31
CA TYR A 88 13.27 5.84 -21.22
C TYR A 88 14.48 5.03 -21.67
N SER A 89 14.41 4.37 -22.83
CA SER A 89 15.54 3.58 -23.35
C SER A 89 16.78 4.46 -23.57
N ARG A 90 16.60 5.67 -24.11
CA ARG A 90 17.69 6.65 -24.28
C ARG A 90 18.24 7.15 -22.94
N TYR A 91 17.36 7.44 -21.99
CA TYR A 91 17.76 7.88 -20.65
C TYR A 91 18.56 6.79 -19.93
N VAL A 92 18.08 5.55 -19.95
CA VAL A 92 18.77 4.39 -19.38
C VAL A 92 20.14 4.21 -20.02
N SER A 93 20.24 4.22 -21.35
CA SER A 93 21.53 4.13 -22.06
C SER A 93 22.50 5.20 -21.57
N ALA A 94 22.09 6.47 -21.56
CA ALA A 94 22.95 7.58 -21.15
C ALA A 94 23.43 7.45 -19.69
N VAL A 95 22.55 7.00 -18.79
CA VAL A 95 22.89 6.76 -17.37
C VAL A 95 23.89 5.60 -17.24
N ARG A 96 23.71 4.52 -18.01
CA ARG A 96 24.64 3.38 -18.03
C ARG A 96 25.98 3.72 -18.65
N ASP A 97 26.00 4.49 -19.74
CA ASP A 97 27.22 4.98 -20.40
C ASP A 97 28.04 5.90 -19.49
N ALA A 98 27.38 6.59 -18.55
CA ALA A 98 28.03 7.37 -17.49
C ALA A 98 28.62 6.51 -16.34
N GLY A 99 28.47 5.18 -16.38
CA GLY A 99 29.03 4.25 -15.41
C GLY A 99 28.13 3.93 -14.20
N TYR A 100 26.88 4.38 -14.16
CA TYR A 100 25.97 4.08 -13.06
C TYR A 100 25.51 2.61 -13.12
N THR A 101 25.68 1.87 -12.02
CA THR A 101 25.35 0.43 -11.93
C THR A 101 24.11 0.12 -11.07
N GLY A 102 23.55 1.11 -10.38
CA GLY A 102 22.39 0.93 -9.51
C GLY A 102 21.06 0.76 -10.26
N GLU A 103 19.98 0.55 -9.51
CA GLU A 103 18.64 0.46 -10.08
C GLU A 103 18.21 1.79 -10.70
N ILE A 104 17.50 1.71 -11.84
CA ILE A 104 16.91 2.89 -12.51
C ILE A 104 15.39 2.71 -12.47
N ILE A 105 14.69 3.76 -12.06
CA ILE A 105 13.24 3.79 -11.99
C ILE A 105 12.72 4.67 -13.12
N GLY A 106 11.72 4.19 -13.87
CA GLY A 106 11.10 4.96 -14.96
C GLY A 106 10.17 6.05 -14.43
N SER A 107 9.12 5.64 -13.72
CA SER A 107 8.17 6.53 -13.06
C SER A 107 7.51 5.84 -11.87
N ASN A 108 7.04 6.66 -10.94
CA ASN A 108 6.16 6.27 -9.84
C ASN A 108 4.66 6.51 -10.15
N TRP A 109 4.37 7.08 -11.33
CA TRP A 109 3.04 7.54 -11.71
C TRP A 109 2.16 6.39 -12.23
N GLN A 110 0.86 6.65 -12.27
CA GLN A 110 -0.15 5.73 -12.79
C GLN A 110 -1.06 6.50 -13.73
N ALA A 111 -1.05 6.13 -15.00
CA ALA A 111 -1.86 6.78 -16.03
C ALA A 111 -3.27 6.18 -16.13
N GLY A 112 -4.24 6.76 -15.41
CA GLY A 112 -5.65 6.35 -15.53
C GLY A 112 -5.88 4.88 -15.18
N ARG A 113 -6.71 4.19 -15.96
CA ARG A 113 -6.99 2.75 -15.79
C ARG A 113 -6.88 2.00 -17.11
N ALA A 114 -6.91 0.67 -17.03
CA ALA A 114 -6.90 -0.25 -18.16
C ALA A 114 -5.80 0.10 -19.19
N LEU A 115 -6.16 0.41 -20.44
CA LEU A 115 -5.22 0.56 -21.55
C LEU A 115 -4.07 1.53 -21.25
N SER A 116 -4.40 2.74 -20.80
CA SER A 116 -3.40 3.76 -20.48
C SER A 116 -2.52 3.38 -19.30
N HIS A 117 -3.11 2.72 -18.29
CA HIS A 117 -2.38 2.27 -17.11
C HIS A 117 -1.38 1.19 -17.47
N TYR A 118 -1.78 0.18 -18.24
CA TYR A 118 -0.91 -0.96 -18.57
C TYR A 118 0.16 -0.63 -19.60
N TYR A 119 -0.06 0.35 -20.49
CA TYR A 119 1.04 0.91 -21.28
C TYR A 119 2.06 1.66 -20.42
N ASN A 120 1.60 2.47 -19.47
CA ASN A 120 2.49 3.17 -18.54
C ASN A 120 3.26 2.17 -17.65
N LEU A 121 2.58 1.20 -17.05
CA LEU A 121 3.22 0.15 -16.25
C LEU A 121 4.21 -0.67 -17.09
N HIS A 122 3.89 -1.00 -18.33
CA HIS A 122 4.83 -1.71 -19.21
C HIS A 122 6.07 -0.87 -19.54
N SER A 123 5.90 0.45 -19.72
CA SER A 123 7.05 1.32 -19.93
C SER A 123 7.98 1.37 -18.71
N ASP A 124 7.44 1.31 -17.48
CA ASP A 124 8.23 1.22 -16.24
C ASP A 124 8.94 -0.14 -16.15
N TYR A 125 8.22 -1.23 -16.44
CA TYR A 125 8.74 -2.61 -16.47
C TYR A 125 9.96 -2.79 -17.39
N ARG A 126 10.02 -2.02 -18.48
CA ARG A 126 11.14 -2.01 -19.43
C ARG A 126 12.40 -1.32 -18.88
N VAL A 127 12.28 -0.54 -17.80
CA VAL A 127 13.38 0.23 -17.21
C VAL A 127 14.02 -0.53 -16.05
N GLY A 128 13.22 -0.96 -15.07
CA GLY A 128 13.73 -1.53 -13.83
C GLY A 128 12.62 -1.77 -12.81
N PRO A 129 12.86 -1.53 -11.51
CA PRO A 129 11.87 -1.71 -10.45
C PRO A 129 10.58 -0.94 -10.71
N ILE A 130 9.46 -1.52 -10.27
CA ILE A 130 8.14 -0.89 -10.31
C ILE A 130 7.96 -0.10 -9.03
N ASP A 131 7.95 1.22 -9.13
CA ASP A 131 7.73 2.10 -8.00
C ASP A 131 6.32 2.68 -7.99
N ARG A 132 5.65 2.77 -6.83
CA ARG A 132 4.32 3.37 -6.72
C ARG A 132 4.17 4.20 -5.45
N HIS A 133 3.30 5.21 -5.53
CA HIS A 133 2.92 6.06 -4.41
C HIS A 133 1.45 5.86 -4.07
N ASN A 134 1.11 5.82 -2.78
CA ASN A 134 -0.28 5.90 -2.35
C ASN A 134 -0.42 6.40 -0.92
N TYR A 135 -1.54 7.03 -0.65
CA TYR A 135 -1.84 7.67 0.61
C TYR A 135 -3.17 7.17 1.16
N PHE A 136 -3.37 7.33 2.47
CA PHE A 136 -4.65 6.95 3.08
C PHE A 136 -5.17 7.96 4.09
N GLY A 137 -6.48 8.09 4.16
CA GLY A 137 -7.14 9.05 5.05
C GLY A 137 -7.02 10.49 4.53
N GLY A 138 -6.84 11.44 5.46
CA GLY A 138 -6.75 12.86 5.13
C GLY A 138 -8.04 13.43 4.51
N GLY A 139 -7.97 14.66 4.03
CA GLY A 139 -9.08 15.29 3.33
C GLY A 139 -8.83 16.76 3.05
N ARG A 140 -9.86 17.45 2.55
CA ARG A 140 -9.80 18.87 2.19
C ARG A 140 -10.45 19.75 3.25
N GLY A 141 -9.72 20.77 3.69
CA GLY A 141 -10.19 21.72 4.69
C GLY A 141 -10.51 21.02 6.02
N PRO A 142 -11.65 21.33 6.68
CA PRO A 142 -11.95 20.74 7.97
C PRO A 142 -12.42 19.28 7.88
N ARG A 143 -12.85 18.78 6.71
CA ARG A 143 -13.38 17.42 6.55
C ARG A 143 -12.26 16.45 6.16
N PHE A 144 -12.30 15.25 6.74
CA PHE A 144 -11.34 14.19 6.43
C PHE A 144 -12.02 12.82 6.35
N ASN A 145 -11.32 11.85 5.78
CA ASN A 145 -11.68 10.44 5.81
C ASN A 145 -11.08 9.82 7.08
N ASP A 146 -11.96 9.41 7.99
CA ASP A 146 -11.62 8.78 9.25
C ASP A 146 -11.94 7.28 9.26
N ALA A 147 -12.12 6.65 8.10
CA ALA A 147 -12.25 5.20 8.01
C ALA A 147 -10.89 4.53 8.22
N THR A 148 -10.89 3.32 8.78
CA THR A 148 -9.70 2.45 8.85
C THR A 148 -9.48 1.70 7.53
N MET A 149 -8.21 1.45 7.17
CA MET A 149 -7.84 0.52 6.09
C MET A 149 -8.33 -0.90 6.37
N LEU A 150 -8.43 -1.29 7.64
CA LEU A 150 -8.79 -2.64 8.09
C LEU A 150 -10.22 -3.02 7.73
N ARG A 151 -11.07 -2.05 7.38
CA ARG A 151 -12.45 -2.30 6.97
C ARG A 151 -12.52 -3.19 5.73
N VAL A 152 -11.68 -2.93 4.72
CA VAL A 152 -11.76 -3.60 3.42
C VAL A 152 -10.40 -4.25 3.11
N PRO A 153 -10.33 -5.60 3.05
CA PRO A 153 -9.11 -6.32 2.72
C PRO A 153 -8.51 -5.86 1.38
N GLY A 154 -7.18 -5.67 1.35
CA GLY A 154 -6.48 -5.24 0.13
C GLY A 154 -6.70 -3.78 -0.28
N SER A 155 -7.43 -2.98 0.52
CA SER A 155 -7.75 -1.59 0.18
C SER A 155 -6.69 -0.58 0.64
N GLY A 156 -6.92 0.69 0.34
CA GLY A 156 -6.07 1.80 0.76
C GLY A 156 -4.66 1.65 0.17
N MET A 157 -3.64 1.95 0.96
CA MET A 157 -2.25 1.86 0.51
C MET A 157 -1.85 0.46 0.07
N LEU A 158 -2.44 -0.61 0.62
CA LEU A 158 -2.11 -1.99 0.21
C LEU A 158 -2.50 -2.27 -1.25
N SER A 159 -3.53 -1.60 -1.76
CA SER A 159 -4.03 -1.80 -3.13
C SER A 159 -3.01 -1.49 -4.23
N VAL A 160 -1.92 -0.77 -3.92
CA VAL A 160 -0.81 -0.56 -4.87
C VAL A 160 -0.17 -1.86 -5.33
N GLY A 161 -0.23 -2.92 -4.50
CA GLY A 161 0.26 -4.25 -4.86
C GLY A 161 -0.44 -4.83 -6.09
N MET A 162 -1.61 -4.30 -6.47
CA MET A 162 -2.25 -4.62 -7.75
C MET A 162 -1.45 -4.14 -8.97
N GLN A 163 -0.29 -3.52 -8.80
CA GLN A 163 0.60 -3.10 -9.88
C GLN A 163 1.97 -3.79 -9.82
N GLN A 164 2.19 -4.69 -8.87
CA GLN A 164 3.41 -5.52 -8.81
C GLN A 164 3.51 -6.32 -10.10
N VAL A 165 4.67 -6.28 -10.77
CA VAL A 165 4.91 -7.05 -11.98
C VAL A 165 5.77 -8.25 -11.61
N VAL A 166 5.44 -9.43 -12.13
CA VAL A 166 6.29 -10.61 -11.98
C VAL A 166 7.71 -10.27 -12.45
N ASP A 167 8.74 -10.81 -11.79
CA ASP A 167 10.16 -10.63 -12.14
C ASP A 167 10.72 -9.20 -12.07
N ARG A 168 10.01 -8.25 -11.46
CA ARG A 168 10.54 -6.93 -11.09
C ARG A 168 10.41 -6.70 -9.60
N ALA A 169 11.41 -6.03 -9.05
CA ALA A 169 11.32 -5.49 -7.70
C ALA A 169 10.14 -4.50 -7.62
N PHE A 170 9.39 -4.55 -6.52
CA PHE A 170 8.29 -3.64 -6.24
C PHE A 170 8.60 -2.73 -5.07
N ILE A 171 8.47 -1.43 -5.30
CA ILE A 171 8.80 -0.38 -4.36
C ILE A 171 7.55 0.46 -4.09
N LEU A 172 7.25 0.70 -2.81
CA LEU A 172 6.30 1.72 -2.39
C LEU A 172 7.09 2.91 -1.84
N SER A 173 7.61 3.77 -2.70
CA SER A 173 8.56 4.83 -2.31
C SER A 173 7.94 6.02 -1.60
N GLU A 174 6.61 6.13 -1.59
CA GLU A 174 5.93 7.24 -0.94
C GLU A 174 4.54 6.83 -0.43
N TRP A 175 4.39 6.82 0.89
CA TRP A 175 3.10 6.59 1.53
C TRP A 175 3.03 7.17 2.94
N VAL A 176 1.82 7.51 3.41
CA VAL A 176 1.52 7.86 4.80
C VAL A 176 0.00 7.91 5.05
N HIS A 177 -0.41 7.68 6.29
CA HIS A 177 -1.73 8.10 6.77
C HIS A 177 -1.77 9.62 6.89
N VAL A 178 -2.47 10.28 5.97
CA VAL A 178 -2.53 11.74 5.89
C VAL A 178 -3.28 12.31 7.10
N PHE A 179 -2.66 13.23 7.83
CA PHE A 179 -3.30 13.94 8.93
C PHE A 179 -4.57 14.66 8.41
N PRO A 180 -5.69 14.66 9.16
CA PRO A 180 -5.87 14.22 10.54
C PRO A 180 -6.40 12.78 10.70
N SER A 181 -6.02 11.85 9.83
CA SER A 181 -6.36 10.43 10.02
C SER A 181 -5.87 9.93 11.39
N PRO A 182 -6.75 9.32 12.20
CA PRO A 182 -6.38 8.87 13.56
C PRO A 182 -5.73 7.49 13.58
N TRP A 183 -5.72 6.76 12.46
CA TRP A 183 -5.37 5.34 12.40
C TRP A 183 -3.94 5.05 11.93
N GLY A 184 -3.00 5.99 12.14
CA GLY A 184 -1.65 5.92 11.56
C GLY A 184 -0.89 4.60 11.79
N VAL A 185 -1.13 3.92 12.93
CA VAL A 185 -0.41 2.71 13.31
C VAL A 185 -0.75 1.50 12.45
N GLU A 186 -1.94 1.47 11.83
CA GLU A 186 -2.33 0.36 10.96
C GLU A 186 -1.49 0.34 9.67
N GLY A 187 -0.95 1.48 9.24
CA GLY A 187 -0.12 1.59 8.03
C GLY A 187 1.15 0.74 8.12
N PRO A 188 2.08 1.03 9.05
CA PRO A 188 3.28 0.22 9.23
C PRO A 188 2.97 -1.26 9.49
N ALA A 189 1.91 -1.56 10.26
CA ALA A 189 1.50 -2.94 10.51
C ALA A 189 1.08 -3.68 9.24
N LEU A 190 0.21 -3.08 8.42
CA LEU A 190 -0.28 -3.70 7.18
C LEU A 190 0.80 -3.77 6.11
N ILE A 191 1.59 -2.71 5.93
CA ILE A 191 2.67 -2.71 4.95
C ILE A 191 3.79 -3.67 5.35
N GLY A 192 4.13 -3.78 6.64
CA GLY A 192 5.12 -4.75 7.11
C GLY A 192 4.66 -6.20 6.95
N ALA A 193 3.43 -6.52 7.34
CA ALA A 193 2.93 -7.90 7.32
C ALA A 193 2.49 -8.35 5.92
N TYR A 194 1.65 -7.55 5.25
CA TYR A 194 1.10 -7.93 3.95
C TYR A 194 1.98 -7.47 2.80
N GLY A 195 2.49 -6.24 2.81
CA GLY A 195 3.33 -5.72 1.72
C GLY A 195 4.70 -6.40 1.66
N LEU A 196 5.55 -6.12 2.64
CA LEU A 196 6.93 -6.65 2.69
C LEU A 196 6.99 -8.15 3.03
N GLY A 197 5.97 -8.69 3.71
CA GLY A 197 5.84 -10.12 4.00
C GLY A 197 5.10 -10.87 2.88
N LEU A 198 3.79 -11.02 3.01
CA LEU A 198 2.97 -11.89 2.16
C LEU A 198 3.10 -11.60 0.64
N GLN A 199 3.15 -10.33 0.24
CA GLN A 199 3.26 -9.89 -1.15
C GLN A 199 4.70 -9.84 -1.66
N ASP A 200 5.70 -9.98 -0.76
CA ASP A 200 7.11 -9.98 -1.12
C ASP A 200 7.54 -8.68 -1.83
N TRP A 201 7.11 -7.54 -1.29
CA TRP A 201 7.58 -6.24 -1.78
C TRP A 201 9.01 -5.97 -1.31
N ASP A 202 9.85 -5.48 -2.21
CA ASP A 202 11.28 -5.32 -1.99
C ASP A 202 11.61 -4.10 -1.12
N ALA A 203 10.83 -3.02 -1.22
CA ALA A 203 11.06 -1.81 -0.44
C ALA A 203 9.80 -0.98 -0.19
N SER A 204 9.84 -0.22 0.92
CA SER A 204 8.76 0.67 1.34
C SER A 204 9.30 1.85 2.12
N PHE A 205 8.89 3.06 1.74
CA PHE A 205 9.39 4.31 2.30
C PHE A 205 8.23 5.22 2.70
N LEU A 206 8.14 5.51 4.00
CA LEU A 206 7.21 6.49 4.55
C LEU A 206 7.60 7.89 4.05
N PHE A 207 6.63 8.68 3.58
CA PHE A 207 6.91 9.92 2.84
C PHE A 207 7.71 10.94 3.63
N GLN A 208 7.06 11.86 4.37
CA GLN A 208 7.81 13.05 4.76
C GLN A 208 8.41 12.93 6.15
N ASN A 209 9.58 12.27 6.21
CA ASN A 209 10.54 12.42 7.30
C ASN A 209 11.21 13.79 7.18
N ARG A 210 10.84 14.72 8.06
CA ARG A 210 11.52 16.00 8.25
C ARG A 210 12.41 15.85 9.48
N ASP A 211 13.50 15.13 9.29
CA ASP A 211 14.40 14.70 10.36
C ASP A 211 14.99 15.90 11.14
N GLU A 212 14.72 15.90 12.45
CA GLU A 212 15.57 16.51 13.48
C GLU A 212 16.07 15.41 14.45
N GLY A 213 16.06 14.14 14.02
CA GLY A 213 16.36 12.97 14.86
C GLY A 213 15.42 12.72 16.04
N THR A 214 14.25 13.37 16.11
CA THR A 214 13.31 13.27 17.25
C THR A 214 11.86 13.10 16.80
N PHE A 215 10.99 12.66 17.72
CA PHE A 215 9.55 12.67 17.49
C PHE A 215 9.03 14.11 17.38
N ALA A 216 8.10 14.33 16.44
CA ALA A 216 7.39 15.59 16.30
C ALA A 216 6.71 15.99 17.63
N GLY A 217 6.88 17.24 18.04
CA GLY A 217 6.25 17.76 19.27
C GLY A 217 4.73 17.94 19.18
N GLU A 218 4.19 18.04 17.97
CA GLU A 218 2.75 18.12 17.69
C GLU A 218 2.40 17.51 16.31
N LEU A 219 1.16 17.05 16.17
CA LEU A 219 0.60 16.50 14.93
C LEU A 219 0.10 17.62 14.00
N GLY A 220 0.30 17.44 12.69
CA GLY A 220 -0.32 18.28 11.67
C GLY A 220 0.37 19.63 11.41
N LYS A 221 1.69 19.74 11.70
CA LYS A 221 2.54 20.80 11.12
C LYS A 221 2.70 20.61 9.60
N SER A 222 2.94 19.36 9.19
CA SER A 222 2.75 18.87 7.83
C SER A 222 1.64 17.82 7.86
N GLN A 223 0.85 17.73 6.79
CA GLN A 223 -0.18 16.69 6.67
C GLN A 223 0.41 15.30 6.43
N TRP A 224 1.70 15.23 6.05
CA TRP A 224 2.43 14.02 5.71
C TRP A 224 3.55 13.68 6.70
N GLU A 225 3.54 14.26 7.90
CA GLU A 225 4.59 14.07 8.91
C GLU A 225 4.63 12.62 9.41
N VAL A 226 5.78 11.97 9.25
CA VAL A 226 5.97 10.56 9.63
C VAL A 226 6.61 10.42 11.01
N MET A 227 7.32 11.43 11.52
CA MET A 227 8.00 11.43 12.83
C MET A 227 7.03 11.49 14.01
N THR A 228 5.84 10.93 13.88
CA THR A 228 4.77 10.98 14.88
C THR A 228 4.68 9.64 15.63
N PRO A 229 4.36 9.65 16.94
CA PRO A 229 4.31 8.42 17.74
C PRO A 229 3.35 7.36 17.19
N GLN A 230 2.20 7.75 16.63
CA GLN A 230 1.22 6.81 16.06
C GLN A 230 1.68 6.17 14.76
N ILE A 231 2.81 6.57 14.17
CA ILE A 231 3.40 5.92 12.99
C ILE A 231 4.69 5.19 13.43
N LEU A 232 5.68 5.92 13.95
CA LEU A 232 6.98 5.32 14.27
C LEU A 232 6.98 4.50 15.56
N GLY A 233 6.01 4.69 16.46
CA GLY A 233 5.97 4.00 17.74
C GLY A 233 5.83 2.48 17.63
N VAL A 234 5.43 1.94 16.47
CA VAL A 234 5.31 0.49 16.26
C VAL A 234 6.55 -0.13 15.58
N PHE A 235 7.49 0.69 15.11
CA PHE A 235 8.67 0.24 14.35
C PHE A 235 9.55 -0.77 15.10
N PRO A 236 9.79 -0.67 16.41
CA PRO A 236 10.57 -1.68 17.12
C PRO A 236 10.05 -3.11 16.95
N ALA A 237 8.74 -3.29 16.79
CA ALA A 237 8.13 -4.60 16.51
C ALA A 237 8.06 -4.91 15.01
N VAL A 238 7.52 -3.99 14.21
CA VAL A 238 7.32 -4.20 12.76
C VAL A 238 8.65 -4.40 12.03
N ALA A 239 9.67 -3.62 12.35
CA ALA A 239 10.98 -3.75 11.72
C ALA A 239 11.65 -5.09 12.07
N ARG A 240 11.45 -5.63 13.29
CA ARG A 240 11.95 -6.96 13.64
C ARG A 240 11.27 -8.05 12.85
N MET A 241 9.93 -8.02 12.78
CA MET A 241 9.13 -8.94 11.99
C MET A 241 9.57 -8.96 10.51
N VAL A 242 9.74 -7.78 9.91
CA VAL A 242 10.19 -7.65 8.52
C VAL A 242 11.63 -8.14 8.34
N ARG A 243 12.56 -7.72 9.21
CA ARG A 243 13.99 -8.06 9.06
C ARG A 243 14.32 -9.53 9.31
N ARG A 244 13.52 -10.22 10.13
CA ARG A 244 13.63 -11.67 10.36
C ARG A 244 12.87 -12.48 9.30
N GLY A 245 12.02 -11.84 8.49
CA GLY A 245 11.19 -12.54 7.50
C GLY A 245 10.10 -13.40 8.15
N ASP A 246 9.55 -12.95 9.28
CA ASP A 246 8.59 -13.72 10.08
C ASP A 246 7.35 -14.13 9.29
N VAL A 247 6.86 -13.23 8.44
CA VAL A 247 5.77 -13.50 7.51
C VAL A 247 6.38 -13.95 6.19
N GLU A 248 6.09 -15.19 5.81
CA GLU A 248 6.55 -15.78 4.57
C GLU A 248 5.82 -15.17 3.36
N PRO A 249 6.52 -14.96 2.24
CA PRO A 249 5.89 -14.71 0.95
C PRO A 249 4.87 -15.79 0.60
N SER A 250 3.74 -15.38 0.02
CA SER A 250 2.75 -16.35 -0.46
C SER A 250 3.35 -17.23 -1.57
N PRO A 251 3.32 -18.57 -1.44
CA PRO A 251 3.75 -19.46 -2.53
C PRO A 251 2.75 -19.46 -3.70
N ARG A 252 1.53 -18.94 -3.48
CA ARG A 252 0.49 -18.81 -4.50
C ARG A 252 0.53 -17.44 -5.14
N LEU A 253 0.60 -17.41 -6.47
CA LEU A 253 0.37 -16.23 -7.29
C LEU A 253 -1.11 -16.07 -7.66
N ALA A 254 -1.55 -14.83 -7.77
CA ALA A 254 -2.80 -14.40 -8.39
C ALA A 254 -2.46 -13.47 -9.59
N PRO A 255 -2.14 -14.04 -10.77
CA PRO A 255 -1.68 -13.25 -11.90
C PRO A 255 -2.83 -12.60 -12.68
N ARG A 256 -2.58 -11.39 -13.20
CA ARG A 256 -3.33 -10.78 -14.30
C ARG A 256 -2.43 -10.70 -15.54
N TYR A 257 -2.91 -11.23 -16.65
CA TYR A 257 -2.15 -11.31 -17.90
C TYR A 257 -2.43 -10.12 -18.80
N VAL A 258 -1.36 -9.47 -19.24
CA VAL A 258 -1.41 -8.30 -20.10
C VAL A 258 -0.59 -8.55 -21.36
N HIS A 259 -1.28 -8.70 -22.48
CA HIS A 259 -0.64 -8.77 -23.80
C HIS A 259 -0.58 -7.37 -24.42
N VAL A 260 0.60 -6.76 -24.40
CA VAL A 260 0.80 -5.35 -24.82
C VAL A 260 0.28 -5.06 -26.23
N PRO A 261 0.51 -5.90 -27.26
CA PRO A 261 -0.05 -5.66 -28.59
C PRO A 261 -1.60 -5.65 -28.64
N SER A 262 -2.29 -6.34 -27.73
CA SER A 262 -3.76 -6.30 -27.65
C SER A 262 -4.28 -4.94 -27.17
N LEU A 263 -3.48 -4.17 -26.42
CA LEU A 263 -3.87 -2.84 -25.94
C LEU A 263 -4.05 -1.84 -27.10
N ALA A 264 -3.28 -1.98 -28.19
CA ALA A 264 -3.41 -1.19 -29.41
C ALA A 264 -4.77 -1.39 -30.10
N GLN A 265 -5.43 -2.53 -29.82
CA GLN A 265 -6.75 -2.88 -30.31
C GLN A 265 -7.85 -2.51 -29.31
N GLY A 266 -7.47 -1.90 -28.18
CA GLY A 266 -8.35 -1.59 -27.06
C GLY A 266 -8.87 -2.83 -26.33
N ARG A 267 -8.10 -3.93 -26.34
CA ARG A 267 -8.47 -5.19 -25.69
C ARG A 267 -7.58 -5.45 -24.47
N ILE A 268 -8.22 -5.80 -23.37
CA ILE A 268 -7.59 -6.28 -22.13
C ILE A 268 -8.47 -7.40 -21.54
N GLY A 269 -7.85 -8.46 -21.03
CA GLY A 269 -8.53 -9.71 -20.66
C GLY A 269 -9.26 -9.71 -19.31
N PHE A 270 -9.46 -8.53 -18.71
CA PHE A 270 -10.11 -8.34 -17.41
C PHE A 270 -10.57 -6.88 -17.28
N GLU A 271 -11.51 -6.65 -16.36
CA GLU A 271 -11.89 -5.30 -15.94
C GLU A 271 -10.87 -4.77 -14.93
N ASP A 272 -10.35 -3.58 -15.21
CA ASP A 272 -9.47 -2.82 -14.34
C ASP A 272 -10.24 -1.64 -13.77
N ARG A 273 -10.34 -1.58 -12.45
CA ARG A 273 -11.05 -0.52 -11.72
C ARG A 273 -10.05 0.28 -10.91
N VAL A 274 -10.04 1.59 -11.16
CA VAL A 274 -9.28 2.56 -10.37
C VAL A 274 -10.26 3.60 -9.87
N THR A 275 -10.29 3.82 -8.55
CA THR A 275 -10.90 5.02 -7.97
C THR A 275 -9.81 5.89 -7.37
N GLN A 276 -9.82 7.18 -7.70
CA GLN A 276 -8.79 8.11 -7.30
C GLN A 276 -9.39 9.42 -6.78
N SER A 277 -8.86 9.90 -5.66
CA SER A 277 -9.09 11.25 -5.15
C SER A 277 -7.74 11.84 -4.75
N HIS A 278 -7.19 12.73 -5.59
CA HIS A 278 -5.82 13.22 -5.46
C HIS A 278 -4.81 12.06 -5.44
N ASP A 279 -4.02 11.98 -4.37
CA ASP A 279 -2.98 10.97 -4.22
C ASP A 279 -3.49 9.69 -3.54
N VAL A 280 -4.76 9.65 -3.15
CA VAL A 280 -5.42 8.46 -2.60
C VAL A 280 -6.04 7.65 -3.74
N LYS A 281 -5.55 6.42 -3.93
CA LYS A 281 -5.93 5.52 -5.02
C LYS A 281 -6.41 4.17 -4.45
N THR A 282 -7.39 3.56 -5.11
CA THR A 282 -7.79 2.16 -4.89
C THR A 282 -7.85 1.44 -6.23
N PHE A 283 -7.26 0.25 -6.28
CA PHE A 283 -7.18 -0.61 -7.46
C PHE A 283 -7.96 -1.90 -7.20
N ASP A 284 -8.71 -2.37 -8.20
CA ASP A 284 -9.50 -3.59 -8.13
C ASP A 284 -9.67 -4.23 -9.53
N SER A 285 -10.05 -5.51 -9.57
CA SER A 285 -10.32 -6.23 -10.82
C SER A 285 -11.38 -7.31 -10.64
N ASP A 286 -12.15 -7.56 -11.70
CA ASP A 286 -13.16 -8.64 -11.73
C ASP A 286 -12.53 -10.05 -11.68
N LYS A 287 -11.29 -10.22 -12.17
CA LYS A 287 -10.58 -11.51 -12.16
C LYS A 287 -9.76 -11.73 -10.91
N VAL A 288 -9.08 -10.69 -10.43
CA VAL A 288 -8.27 -10.74 -9.20
C VAL A 288 -8.73 -9.60 -8.31
N PRO A 289 -9.70 -9.82 -7.42
CA PRO A 289 -10.18 -8.75 -6.56
C PRO A 289 -9.07 -8.25 -5.63
N ALA A 290 -9.09 -6.98 -5.24
CA ALA A 290 -8.09 -6.37 -4.35
C ALA A 290 -7.92 -7.17 -3.04
N ALA A 291 -9.00 -7.76 -2.53
CA ALA A 291 -8.99 -8.63 -1.36
C ALA A 291 -8.06 -9.86 -1.50
N ALA A 292 -7.64 -10.23 -2.71
CA ALA A 292 -6.62 -11.24 -2.95
C ALA A 292 -5.25 -10.85 -2.33
N LEU A 293 -4.94 -9.55 -2.19
CA LEU A 293 -3.74 -9.07 -1.50
C LEU A 293 -3.69 -9.46 -0.01
N ALA A 294 -4.82 -9.82 0.58
CA ALA A 294 -4.87 -10.33 1.95
C ALA A 294 -4.57 -11.84 2.03
N VAL A 295 -4.52 -12.55 0.90
CA VAL A 295 -4.40 -14.02 0.91
C VAL A 295 -3.28 -14.59 0.06
N ALA A 296 -2.94 -13.99 -1.08
CA ALA A 296 -1.98 -14.49 -2.05
C ALA A 296 -1.20 -13.36 -2.72
N ARG A 297 -0.08 -13.66 -3.37
CA ARG A 297 0.75 -12.65 -4.03
C ARG A 297 0.12 -12.23 -5.36
N CYS A 298 -0.36 -11.01 -5.46
CA CYS A 298 -1.01 -10.47 -6.65
C CYS A 298 0.04 -9.89 -7.59
N VAL A 299 0.01 -10.29 -8.88
CA VAL A 299 1.00 -9.80 -9.85
C VAL A 299 0.36 -9.51 -11.21
N ILE A 300 0.98 -8.61 -11.95
CA ILE A 300 0.82 -8.43 -13.39
C ILE A 300 1.90 -9.26 -14.08
N GLN A 301 1.53 -9.93 -15.15
CA GLN A 301 2.49 -10.60 -16.02
C GLN A 301 2.24 -10.14 -17.46
N PHE A 302 3.26 -9.51 -18.04
CA PHE A 302 3.26 -9.19 -19.45
C PHE A 302 3.52 -10.45 -20.27
N THR A 303 2.64 -10.75 -21.22
CA THR A 303 2.67 -12.01 -21.98
C THR A 303 3.06 -11.77 -23.43
N GLY A 304 3.71 -12.77 -24.05
CA GLY A 304 4.08 -12.73 -25.48
C GLY A 304 2.94 -13.06 -26.44
N HIS A 305 1.83 -13.60 -25.93
CA HIS A 305 0.61 -13.84 -26.68
C HIS A 305 -0.62 -13.49 -25.83
N ASP A 306 -1.75 -13.25 -26.50
CA ASP A 306 -3.02 -12.97 -25.85
C ASP A 306 -3.54 -14.24 -25.15
N GLN A 307 -3.78 -14.14 -23.84
CA GLN A 307 -4.27 -15.26 -23.03
C GLN A 307 -5.22 -14.78 -21.93
N PRO A 308 -6.23 -15.57 -21.57
CA PRO A 308 -7.23 -15.18 -20.58
C PRO A 308 -6.65 -15.13 -19.17
N THR A 309 -7.05 -14.11 -18.40
CA THR A 309 -6.72 -14.04 -16.97
C THR A 309 -7.66 -14.96 -16.17
N PRO A 310 -7.14 -15.90 -15.36
CA PRO A 310 -7.97 -16.76 -14.52
C PRO A 310 -8.62 -15.96 -13.39
N HIS A 311 -9.85 -16.32 -13.04
CA HIS A 311 -10.50 -15.78 -11.84
C HIS A 311 -9.84 -16.36 -10.58
N PHE A 312 -9.43 -15.49 -9.67
CA PHE A 312 -8.89 -15.88 -8.37
C PHE A 312 -10.02 -16.02 -7.36
N ASP A 313 -10.41 -17.27 -7.08
CA ASP A 313 -11.46 -17.58 -6.11
C ASP A 313 -10.95 -17.40 -4.67
N LEU A 314 -11.62 -16.50 -3.93
CA LEU A 314 -11.37 -16.24 -2.51
C LEU A 314 -12.06 -17.23 -1.58
N THR A 315 -13.04 -17.99 -2.06
CA THR A 315 -13.86 -18.90 -1.24
C THR A 315 -13.02 -19.87 -0.41
N PRO A 316 -11.97 -20.52 -0.94
CA PRO A 316 -11.15 -21.45 -0.17
C PRO A 316 -10.37 -20.80 0.97
N TYR A 317 -10.22 -19.47 0.95
CA TYR A 317 -9.48 -18.70 1.94
C TYR A 317 -10.40 -18.06 2.98
N ARG A 318 -11.72 -18.30 2.90
CA ARG A 318 -12.70 -17.81 3.87
C ARG A 318 -12.90 -18.82 4.99
N HIS A 319 -12.51 -18.44 6.20
CA HIS A 319 -12.70 -19.24 7.41
C HIS A 319 -13.27 -18.36 8.52
N ASP A 320 -14.41 -18.76 9.08
CA ASP A 320 -15.08 -18.08 10.20
C ASP A 320 -15.28 -16.56 9.99
N GLY A 321 -15.64 -16.18 8.76
CA GLY A 321 -15.83 -14.77 8.38
C GLY A 321 -14.53 -13.98 8.18
N GLN A 322 -13.37 -14.63 8.19
CA GLN A 322 -12.06 -14.04 7.96
C GLN A 322 -11.50 -14.50 6.61
N LEU A 323 -10.65 -13.67 6.00
CA LEU A 323 -9.74 -14.11 4.95
C LEU A 323 -8.45 -14.61 5.60
N VAL A 324 -8.03 -15.83 5.26
CA VAL A 324 -6.81 -16.46 5.77
C VAL A 324 -5.81 -16.58 4.63
N SER A 325 -4.60 -16.10 4.86
CA SER A 325 -3.51 -16.20 3.89
C SER A 325 -3.13 -17.63 3.53
N THR A 326 -2.51 -17.79 2.37
CA THR A 326 -1.98 -19.07 1.87
C THR A 326 -0.95 -19.68 2.82
N THR A 327 -0.19 -18.84 3.54
CA THR A 327 0.75 -19.25 4.59
C THR A 327 0.08 -19.53 5.94
N ARG A 328 -1.19 -19.12 6.08
CA ARG A 328 -1.99 -19.15 7.32
C ARG A 328 -1.45 -18.29 8.47
N GLN A 329 -0.37 -17.54 8.24
CA GLN A 329 0.24 -16.65 9.22
C GLN A 329 -0.55 -15.35 9.41
N LEU A 330 -1.32 -14.95 8.40
CA LEU A 330 -2.13 -13.74 8.43
C LEU A 330 -3.62 -14.07 8.31
N ARG A 331 -4.44 -13.38 9.10
CA ARG A 331 -5.90 -13.42 9.00
C ARG A 331 -6.47 -12.01 9.01
N TRP A 332 -7.47 -11.75 8.16
CA TRP A 332 -8.13 -10.47 8.05
C TRP A 332 -9.63 -10.61 8.28
N THR A 333 -10.13 -9.97 9.35
CA THR A 333 -11.57 -9.81 9.60
C THR A 333 -12.01 -8.48 9.02
N ALA A 334 -12.80 -8.52 7.94
CA ALA A 334 -13.32 -7.29 7.32
C ALA A 334 -14.27 -6.53 8.26
N GLY A 335 -14.32 -5.22 8.12
CA GLY A 335 -15.19 -4.34 8.90
C GLY A 335 -16.55 -4.11 8.26
N GLN A 336 -17.60 -4.02 9.08
CA GLN A 336 -18.95 -3.66 8.66
C GLN A 336 -19.19 -2.14 8.68
N THR A 337 -18.45 -1.40 9.53
CA THR A 337 -18.52 0.06 9.70
C THR A 337 -17.17 0.71 9.39
N ARG A 338 -17.13 2.06 9.29
CA ARG A 338 -15.87 2.82 9.10
C ARG A 338 -14.82 2.56 10.18
N HIS A 339 -15.24 2.12 11.36
CA HIS A 339 -14.41 1.93 12.56
C HIS A 339 -14.54 0.48 13.04
N SER A 340 -14.30 -0.47 12.13
CA SER A 340 -14.34 -1.89 12.42
C SER A 340 -13.42 -2.66 11.47
N GLY A 341 -13.14 -3.91 11.84
CA GLY A 341 -12.18 -4.76 11.14
C GLY A 341 -10.84 -4.81 11.86
N PHE A 342 -10.16 -5.93 11.73
CA PHE A 342 -8.86 -6.16 12.36
C PHE A 342 -8.12 -7.30 11.65
N VAL A 343 -6.80 -7.32 11.82
CA VAL A 343 -5.94 -8.41 11.37
C VAL A 343 -5.26 -9.07 12.56
N THR A 344 -4.94 -10.34 12.40
CA THR A 344 -4.03 -11.07 13.29
C THR A 344 -2.80 -11.54 12.53
N ILE A 345 -1.66 -11.49 13.20
CA ILE A 345 -0.37 -12.01 12.71
C ILE A 345 0.02 -13.15 13.65
N ASP A 346 0.25 -14.33 13.09
CA ASP A 346 0.59 -15.54 13.81
C ASP A 346 1.78 -16.24 13.15
N THR A 347 2.98 -15.93 13.63
CA THR A 347 4.25 -16.49 13.17
C THR A 347 5.04 -16.96 14.40
N PRO A 348 6.04 -17.84 14.23
CA PRO A 348 6.92 -18.24 15.35
C PRO A 348 7.60 -17.05 16.04
N GLY A 349 8.07 -16.06 15.27
CA GLY A 349 8.78 -14.88 15.78
C GLY A 349 7.89 -13.73 16.26
N THR A 350 6.67 -13.61 15.73
CA THR A 350 5.76 -12.48 15.99
C THR A 350 4.29 -12.90 16.07
N ASN A 351 3.61 -12.45 17.12
CA ASN A 351 2.17 -12.57 17.33
C ASN A 351 1.58 -11.18 17.51
N ALA A 352 0.54 -10.83 16.75
CA ALA A 352 -0.06 -9.50 16.84
C ALA A 352 -1.56 -9.47 16.57
N VAL A 353 -2.23 -8.46 17.14
CA VAL A 353 -3.60 -8.05 16.81
C VAL A 353 -3.57 -6.57 16.47
N VAL A 354 -4.08 -6.20 15.29
CA VAL A 354 -4.11 -4.82 14.82
C VAL A 354 -5.51 -4.47 14.33
N GLY A 355 -6.16 -3.52 15.01
CA GLY A 355 -7.47 -3.03 14.61
C GLY A 355 -8.52 -3.01 15.70
N PHE A 356 -9.78 -3.09 15.26
CA PHE A 356 -10.96 -3.05 16.10
C PHE A 356 -11.34 -4.44 16.60
N ALA A 357 -10.61 -4.91 17.61
CA ALA A 357 -10.73 -6.26 18.18
C ALA A 357 -11.08 -6.25 19.69
N GLU A 358 -11.71 -5.18 20.18
CA GLU A 358 -12.15 -5.09 21.59
C GLU A 358 -13.02 -6.29 21.99
N GLY A 359 -12.70 -6.91 23.13
CA GLY A 359 -13.41 -8.07 23.67
C GLY A 359 -13.20 -9.36 22.88
N ARG A 360 -12.45 -9.34 21.77
CA ARG A 360 -12.14 -10.54 20.98
C ARG A 360 -10.97 -11.27 21.62
N ARG A 361 -11.15 -12.57 21.85
CA ARG A 361 -10.07 -13.48 22.21
C ARG A 361 -9.37 -13.93 20.93
N CYS A 362 -8.18 -13.39 20.67
CA CYS A 362 -7.36 -13.75 19.52
C CYS A 362 -6.32 -14.79 19.94
N GLU A 363 -6.55 -16.04 19.59
CA GLU A 363 -5.63 -17.16 19.86
C GLU A 363 -4.61 -17.26 18.72
N LEU A 364 -3.35 -17.06 19.07
CA LEU A 364 -2.18 -17.11 18.20
C LEU A 364 -1.25 -18.18 18.77
N GLY A 365 -0.47 -18.86 17.94
CA GLY A 365 0.28 -20.06 18.32
C GLY A 365 1.09 -19.94 19.61
N ALA A 366 1.73 -18.79 19.85
CA ALA A 366 2.54 -18.54 21.05
C ALA A 366 1.86 -17.60 22.08
N ALA A 367 0.73 -16.97 21.75
CA ALA A 367 0.08 -16.01 22.63
C ALA A 367 -1.44 -15.91 22.38
N THR A 368 -2.20 -15.66 23.43
CA THR A 368 -3.57 -15.15 23.33
C THR A 368 -3.58 -13.67 23.68
N ILE A 369 -4.14 -12.85 22.79
CA ILE A 369 -4.28 -11.41 22.98
C ILE A 369 -5.77 -11.08 23.02
N MET A 370 -6.20 -10.41 24.09
CA MET A 370 -7.57 -9.93 24.24
C MET A 370 -7.56 -8.41 24.48
N PRO A 371 -7.73 -7.60 23.41
CA PRO A 371 -7.83 -6.16 23.52
C PRO A 371 -9.05 -5.74 24.36
N GLN A 372 -8.87 -4.73 25.20
CA GLN A 372 -9.87 -4.15 26.09
C GLN A 372 -10.04 -2.64 25.82
N CYS A 373 -9.79 -2.26 24.58
CA CYS A 373 -10.02 -0.93 24.04
C CYS A 373 -10.43 -1.03 22.57
N PRO A 374 -11.18 -0.05 22.03
CA PRO A 374 -11.77 -0.16 20.70
C PRO A 374 -10.78 -0.43 19.58
N PHE A 375 -9.61 0.22 19.57
CA PHE A 375 -8.60 0.09 18.52
C PHE A 375 -7.21 0.05 19.14
N ALA A 376 -6.38 -0.91 18.71
CA ALA A 376 -4.97 -0.97 19.05
C ALA A 376 -4.18 -1.79 18.03
N ALA A 377 -2.88 -1.55 17.98
CA ALA A 377 -1.86 -2.43 17.45
C ALA A 377 -1.07 -2.99 18.65
N ILE A 378 -1.25 -4.28 18.92
CA ILE A 378 -0.59 -4.99 20.02
C ILE A 378 0.28 -6.08 19.39
N PHE A 379 1.59 -5.91 19.48
CA PHE A 379 2.59 -6.83 18.97
C PHE A 379 3.32 -7.48 20.13
N LEU A 380 3.58 -8.78 20.01
CA LEU A 380 4.62 -9.51 20.72
C LEU A 380 5.62 -9.99 19.67
N THR A 381 6.89 -9.66 19.83
CA THR A 381 7.95 -10.13 18.93
C THR A 381 9.16 -10.59 19.73
N ALA A 382 9.78 -11.68 19.30
CA ALA A 382 11.07 -12.10 19.82
C ALA A 382 12.12 -11.01 19.56
N ARG A 383 12.92 -10.69 20.58
CA ARG A 383 13.96 -9.65 20.48
C ARG A 383 15.18 -10.13 19.70
N ASP A 384 15.49 -11.42 19.79
CA ASP A 384 16.66 -12.03 19.15
C ASP A 384 16.52 -12.02 17.62
N PRO A 385 17.63 -11.84 16.87
CA PRO A 385 17.59 -11.67 15.42
C PRO A 385 16.97 -12.85 14.66
N ASP A 386 17.08 -14.06 15.23
CA ASP A 386 16.57 -15.32 14.67
C ASP A 386 15.68 -16.07 15.70
N GLY A 387 15.12 -15.34 16.69
CA GLY A 387 14.41 -15.93 17.81
C GLY A 387 12.92 -16.13 17.58
N ASP A 388 12.37 -17.14 18.27
CA ASP A 388 10.93 -17.43 18.32
C ASP A 388 10.32 -17.04 19.67
N LEU A 389 9.02 -16.73 19.70
CA LEU A 389 8.29 -16.40 20.93
C LEU A 389 8.28 -17.57 21.94
N ALA A 390 8.35 -18.80 21.44
CA ALA A 390 8.35 -20.02 22.25
C ALA A 390 9.63 -20.16 23.11
N THR A 391 10.78 -19.71 22.59
CA THR A 391 12.10 -20.02 23.18
C THR A 391 12.92 -18.78 23.53
N SER A 392 12.66 -17.64 22.90
CA SER A 392 13.45 -16.41 23.10
C SER A 392 13.44 -15.97 24.55
N ARG A 393 14.61 -15.55 25.04
CA ARG A 393 14.73 -15.06 26.42
C ARG A 393 13.97 -13.76 26.64
N ASP A 394 14.00 -12.90 25.63
CA ASP A 394 13.44 -11.56 25.66
C ASP A 394 12.35 -11.44 24.58
N VAL A 395 11.13 -11.11 25.00
CA VAL A 395 9.99 -10.80 24.11
C VAL A 395 9.63 -9.33 24.30
N LEU A 396 9.64 -8.57 23.19
CA LEU A 396 9.20 -7.19 23.17
C LEU A 396 7.69 -7.15 22.95
N LEU A 397 6.97 -6.43 23.82
CA LEU A 397 5.58 -6.09 23.60
C LEU A 397 5.45 -4.59 23.28
N VAL A 398 4.84 -4.29 22.14
CA VAL A 398 4.53 -2.93 21.70
C VAL A 398 3.02 -2.77 21.58
N ALA A 399 2.46 -1.78 22.27
CA ALA A 399 1.03 -1.52 22.33
C ALA A 399 0.73 -0.05 22.00
N MET A 400 0.27 0.20 20.77
CA MET A 400 0.04 1.53 20.22
C MET A 400 -1.40 1.69 19.74
N ALA A 401 -2.01 2.86 19.94
CA ALA A 401 -3.34 3.20 19.45
C ALA A 401 -3.31 4.59 18.79
N ARG A 402 -4.39 5.37 18.92
CA ARG A 402 -4.45 6.72 18.34
C ARG A 402 -3.51 7.67 19.07
N ALA A 403 -3.09 8.73 18.37
CA ALA A 403 -2.47 9.90 18.99
C ALA A 403 -3.25 11.18 18.64
N ARG A 404 -3.23 12.15 19.55
CA ARG A 404 -3.86 13.46 19.37
C ARG A 404 -3.05 14.55 20.03
N ASN A 405 -3.08 15.75 19.49
CA ASN A 405 -2.57 16.92 20.20
C ASN A 405 -3.40 17.23 21.45
N THR A 406 -2.77 17.83 22.46
CA THR A 406 -3.49 18.38 23.61
C THR A 406 -4.49 19.44 23.14
N GLY A 407 -5.75 19.30 23.57
CA GLY A 407 -6.84 20.22 23.19
C GLY A 407 -7.36 20.06 21.75
N MET A 408 -6.97 19.01 21.03
CA MET A 408 -7.52 18.68 19.71
C MET A 408 -9.03 18.38 19.82
N LYS A 409 -9.83 18.95 18.92
CA LYS A 409 -11.28 18.75 18.85
C LYS A 409 -11.68 18.23 17.48
N VAL A 410 -12.30 17.06 17.46
CA VAL A 410 -12.85 16.40 16.27
C VAL A 410 -14.34 16.14 16.50
N PHE A 411 -15.18 16.46 15.53
CA PHE A 411 -16.61 16.16 15.55
C PHE A 411 -16.98 15.39 14.28
N GLY A 412 -17.36 14.12 14.43
CA GLY A 412 -17.49 13.20 13.30
C GLY A 412 -16.18 13.16 12.50
N ASN A 413 -16.29 13.44 11.20
CA ASN A 413 -15.15 13.50 10.29
C ASN A 413 -14.63 14.93 10.05
N ARG A 414 -14.83 15.83 11.02
CA ARG A 414 -14.38 17.23 10.95
C ARG A 414 -13.37 17.57 12.04
N LEU A 415 -12.22 18.12 11.65
CA LEU A 415 -11.26 18.73 12.54
C LEU A 415 -11.70 20.17 12.86
N LEU A 416 -12.12 20.40 14.11
CA LEU A 416 -12.59 21.72 14.58
C LEU A 416 -11.45 22.53 15.20
N ARG A 417 -10.54 21.86 15.89
CA ARG A 417 -9.35 22.48 16.50
C ARG A 417 -8.20 21.50 16.45
N ARG A 418 -7.06 21.90 15.90
CA ARG A 418 -5.85 21.06 15.83
C ARG A 418 -5.27 20.73 17.20
N GLY A 419 -5.42 21.63 18.17
CA GLY A 419 -4.71 21.53 19.46
C GLY A 419 -3.23 21.93 19.31
N GLY A 420 -2.41 21.58 20.30
CA GLY A 420 -0.96 21.78 20.30
C GLY A 420 -0.22 20.76 21.17
N PRO A 421 1.09 20.95 21.41
CA PRO A 421 1.88 20.06 22.24
C PRO A 421 1.38 19.99 23.70
N PRO A 422 1.69 18.90 24.44
CA PRO A 422 2.30 17.68 23.94
C PRO A 422 1.28 16.81 23.18
N ILE A 423 1.79 15.90 22.34
CA ILE A 423 1.01 14.78 21.79
C ILE A 423 0.59 13.86 22.94
N ARG A 424 -0.67 13.40 22.91
CA ARG A 424 -1.24 12.42 23.84
C ARG A 424 -1.52 11.13 23.09
N LEU A 425 -1.06 10.02 23.67
CA LEU A 425 -1.36 8.68 23.19
C LEU A 425 -2.62 8.17 23.86
N GLU A 426 -3.47 7.51 23.10
CA GLU A 426 -4.57 6.72 23.66
C GLU A 426 -4.01 5.52 24.42
N PRO A 427 -4.40 5.32 25.70
CA PRO A 427 -3.92 4.19 26.48
C PRO A 427 -4.47 2.87 25.91
N VAL A 428 -3.58 1.92 25.65
CA VAL A 428 -3.97 0.56 25.27
C VAL A 428 -4.20 -0.28 26.51
N ARG A 429 -5.30 -1.05 26.50
CA ARG A 429 -5.63 -2.04 27.53
C ARG A 429 -5.78 -3.39 26.86
N ALA A 430 -5.16 -4.41 27.45
CA ALA A 430 -5.32 -5.77 26.98
C ALA A 430 -4.96 -6.78 28.07
N THR A 431 -5.58 -7.96 27.96
CA THR A 431 -5.10 -9.16 28.61
C THR A 431 -4.27 -9.94 27.60
N VAL A 432 -3.06 -10.33 28.01
CA VAL A 432 -2.14 -11.11 27.19
C VAL A 432 -1.76 -12.36 27.96
N ARG A 433 -1.81 -13.51 27.29
CA ARG A 433 -1.35 -14.79 27.82
C ARG A 433 -0.31 -15.36 26.87
N LEU A 434 0.89 -15.62 27.35
CA LEU A 434 1.90 -16.36 26.62
C LEU A 434 1.68 -17.87 26.79
N ALA A 435 1.95 -18.64 25.75
CA ALA A 435 1.98 -20.10 25.80
C ALA A 435 3.27 -20.62 26.48
N ARG A 436 3.67 -19.99 27.58
CA ARG A 436 4.86 -20.30 28.37
C ARG A 436 4.55 -20.22 29.86
N SER A 437 5.01 -21.21 30.61
CA SER A 437 4.81 -21.33 32.05
C SER A 437 6.07 -21.01 32.88
N GLU A 438 7.18 -20.70 32.22
CA GLU A 438 8.42 -20.30 32.88
C GLU A 438 8.25 -18.97 33.63
N PRO A 439 8.85 -18.81 34.81
CA PRO A 439 8.89 -17.52 35.49
C PRO A 439 9.52 -16.44 34.60
N ALA A 440 8.83 -15.30 34.51
CA ALA A 440 9.29 -14.17 33.74
C ALA A 440 9.09 -12.85 34.49
N THR A 441 9.74 -11.80 33.98
CA THR A 441 9.59 -10.44 34.50
C THR A 441 9.11 -9.53 33.38
N LEU A 442 8.04 -8.79 33.64
CA LEU A 442 7.52 -7.75 32.77
C LEU A 442 8.09 -6.39 33.19
N TYR A 443 9.02 -5.86 32.40
CA TYR A 443 9.56 -4.51 32.56
C TYR A 443 8.70 -3.51 31.80
N LEU A 444 8.34 -2.41 32.44
CA LEU A 444 7.73 -1.26 31.78
C LEU A 444 8.87 -0.37 31.29
N LEU A 445 9.01 -0.24 29.97
CA LEU A 445 10.07 0.57 29.38
C LEU A 445 9.66 2.04 29.37
N ASP A 446 10.63 2.96 29.27
CA ASP A 446 10.33 4.36 28.99
C ASP A 446 9.97 4.58 27.51
N HIS A 447 9.69 5.81 27.11
CA HIS A 447 9.34 6.16 25.73
C HIS A 447 10.50 6.03 24.73
N ASP A 448 11.74 5.88 25.20
CA ASP A 448 12.93 5.58 24.40
C ASP A 448 13.21 4.07 24.32
N GLY A 449 12.39 3.24 24.99
CA GLY A 449 12.56 1.79 25.05
C GLY A 449 13.63 1.33 26.04
N ARG A 450 14.07 2.18 26.98
CA ARG A 450 15.04 1.81 28.02
C ARG A 450 14.35 1.13 29.20
N LEU A 451 15.09 0.24 29.87
CA LEU A 451 14.63 -0.41 31.09
C LEU A 451 14.43 0.61 32.20
N THR A 452 13.37 0.44 32.97
CA THR A 452 13.11 1.22 34.18
C THR A 452 13.10 0.32 35.41
N SER A 453 13.03 0.93 36.60
CA SER A 453 12.81 0.20 37.86
C SER A 453 11.38 -0.34 38.02
N ARG A 454 10.46 0.00 37.10
CA ARG A 454 9.06 -0.41 37.13
C ARG A 454 8.92 -1.79 36.48
N LEU A 455 8.76 -2.82 37.30
CA LEU A 455 8.64 -4.21 36.85
C LEU A 455 7.54 -4.97 37.60
N ARG A 456 7.07 -6.06 37.01
CA ARG A 456 6.10 -6.99 37.60
C ARG A 456 6.53 -8.44 37.36
N PRO A 457 6.52 -9.32 38.37
CA PRO A 457 6.73 -10.75 38.14
C PRO A 457 5.54 -11.34 37.36
N LEU A 458 5.82 -12.29 36.48
CA LEU A 458 4.83 -13.09 35.76
C LEU A 458 4.94 -14.54 36.23
N ALA A 459 3.85 -15.08 36.79
CA ALA A 459 3.83 -16.41 37.39
C ALA A 459 3.12 -17.47 36.54
N ASP A 460 2.11 -17.08 35.74
CA ASP A 460 1.22 -17.98 35.00
C ASP A 460 1.11 -17.65 33.50
N GLY A 461 2.10 -16.91 32.98
CA GLY A 461 2.14 -16.44 31.59
C GLY A 461 1.06 -15.43 31.21
N THR A 462 0.13 -15.11 32.13
CA THR A 462 -0.98 -14.18 31.90
C THR A 462 -0.69 -12.85 32.58
N PHE A 463 -0.93 -11.75 31.87
CA PHE A 463 -0.75 -10.42 32.41
C PHE A 463 -1.64 -9.38 31.73
N HIS A 464 -1.76 -8.24 32.40
CA HIS A 464 -2.55 -7.12 31.93
C HIS A 464 -1.68 -5.90 31.67
N ILE A 465 -1.82 -5.32 30.49
CA ILE A 465 -1.32 -3.98 30.18
C ILE A 465 -2.46 -2.98 30.34
N ASP A 466 -2.17 -1.86 30.99
CA ASP A 466 -3.10 -0.72 31.07
C ASP A 466 -2.29 0.56 30.90
N GLY A 467 -2.31 1.12 29.69
CA GLY A 467 -1.56 2.33 29.36
C GLY A 467 -1.89 3.54 30.24
N THR A 468 -3.07 3.57 30.89
CA THR A 468 -3.43 4.63 31.85
C THR A 468 -2.58 4.53 33.12
N ARG A 469 -2.37 3.30 33.61
CA ARG A 469 -1.54 2.98 34.78
C ARG A 469 -0.06 2.96 34.42
N ASP A 470 0.26 2.28 33.33
CA ASP A 470 1.62 1.92 32.94
C ASP A 470 2.36 3.10 32.31
N ARG A 471 1.65 4.07 31.70
CA ARG A 471 2.25 5.28 31.12
C ARG A 471 3.38 4.97 30.12
N THR A 472 3.27 3.86 29.39
CA THR A 472 4.21 3.46 28.34
C THR A 472 3.50 2.59 27.30
N PRO A 473 3.88 2.67 26.02
CA PRO A 473 3.47 1.71 25.00
C PRO A 473 4.42 0.51 24.88
N TYR A 474 5.53 0.49 25.62
CA TYR A 474 6.63 -0.46 25.45
C TYR A 474 6.87 -1.29 26.70
N TYR A 475 6.96 -2.60 26.52
CA TYR A 475 7.21 -3.55 27.59
C TYR A 475 8.22 -4.61 27.16
N LEU A 476 9.09 -5.04 28.07
CA LEU A 476 9.98 -6.18 27.84
C LEU A 476 9.60 -7.31 28.78
N ILE A 477 9.34 -8.48 28.21
CA ILE A 477 9.13 -9.72 28.94
C ILE A 477 10.45 -10.49 28.90
N ARG A 478 11.05 -10.72 30.06
CA ARG A 478 12.31 -11.45 30.19
C ARG A 478 12.09 -12.73 30.98
N PHE A 479 12.35 -13.85 30.33
CA PHE A 479 12.30 -15.18 30.93
C PHE A 479 13.58 -15.50 31.70
N GLY A 480 13.42 -16.28 32.78
CA GLY A 480 14.50 -16.67 33.68
C GLY A 480 14.51 -15.91 35.01
N ARG A 481 15.20 -16.48 36.01
CA ARG A 481 15.28 -15.89 37.36
C ARG A 481 15.95 -14.52 37.33
N ILE A 482 15.35 -13.54 38.00
CA ILE A 482 16.01 -12.27 38.32
C ILE A 482 17.19 -12.60 39.23
N VAL A 483 18.40 -12.54 38.70
CA VAL A 483 19.59 -12.47 39.55
C VAL A 483 19.60 -11.05 40.09
N ALA A 484 19.26 -10.87 41.38
CA ALA A 484 19.38 -9.58 42.03
C ALA A 484 20.82 -9.06 41.80
N PRO A 485 21.01 -7.78 41.42
CA PRO A 485 22.34 -7.24 41.29
C PRO A 485 23.08 -7.46 42.61
N LYS A 486 24.28 -8.05 42.55
CA LYS A 486 25.15 -8.16 43.73
C LYS A 486 25.31 -6.74 44.30
N ARG A 487 24.93 -6.59 45.57
CA ARG A 487 25.06 -5.35 46.32
C ARG A 487 26.50 -4.90 46.41
#